data_AF-A0A7J6Q3P7-F1
#
_entry.id   AF-A0A7J6Q3P7-F1
#
_cell.length_a   1.000
_cell.length_b   1.000
_cell.length_c   1.000
_cell.angle_alpha   90.00
_cell.angle_beta   90.00
_cell.angle_gamma   90.00
#
_symmetry.space_group_name_H-M   'P 1'
#
loop_
_entity.id
_entity.type
_entity.pdbx_description
1 polymer ?
#
loop_
_entity_poly.entity_id
_entity_poly.type
_entity_poly.pdbx_seq_one_letter_code
_entity_poly.pdbx_strand_id
1 'polypeptide(L)'
;RSLYLNLAMAHLKCHEPREALRALKCILLGGEDEPEIMLKTLYRMALCHKELGEWDDFDRCARAMLEADGESVLAKRLIQEATSLRARDSAASSKLAKHMFSGFGAWSEGRARTVGQEDTGGPGDVGVRCEVASQAAAMARERAKCHGRFGRQSENLYVRISDSH
;
A
#
# COMPACT_ATOMS: atom_id res chain seq x y z
N ARG A 1 25.89 -7.68 -10.11
CA ARG A 1 24.45 -7.99 -10.33
C ARG A 1 23.98 -9.17 -9.49
N SER A 2 24.55 -10.37 -9.62
CA SER A 2 24.22 -11.54 -8.76
C SER A 2 24.41 -11.29 -7.26
N LEU A 3 25.36 -10.45 -6.88
CA LEU A 3 25.56 -10.01 -5.48
C LEU A 3 24.35 -9.23 -4.94
N TYR A 4 23.77 -8.31 -5.70
CA TYR A 4 22.58 -7.55 -5.29
C TYR A 4 21.33 -8.45 -5.24
N LEU A 5 21.22 -9.42 -6.14
CA LEU A 5 20.16 -10.43 -6.09
C LEU A 5 20.24 -11.26 -4.81
N ASN A 6 21.44 -11.71 -4.42
CA ASN A 6 21.65 -12.47 -3.20
C ASN A 6 21.45 -11.62 -1.94
N LEU A 7 21.91 -10.37 -1.96
CA LEU A 7 21.71 -9.41 -0.88
C LEU A 7 20.22 -9.12 -0.65
N ALA A 8 19.45 -8.89 -1.72
CA ALA A 8 18.00 -8.71 -1.62
C ALA A 8 17.30 -9.93 -1.03
N MET A 9 17.73 -11.14 -1.38
CA MET A 9 17.21 -12.38 -0.78
C MET A 9 17.56 -12.51 0.70
N ALA A 10 18.76 -12.08 1.10
CA ALA A 10 19.14 -12.06 2.51
C ALA A 10 18.24 -11.09 3.30
N HIS A 11 18.04 -9.87 2.80
CA HIS A 11 17.14 -8.90 3.43
C HIS A 11 15.68 -9.39 3.51
N LEU A 12 15.17 -10.06 2.47
CA LEU A 12 13.85 -10.70 2.52
C LEU A 12 13.76 -11.77 3.63
N LYS A 13 14.80 -12.59 3.81
CA LYS A 13 14.86 -13.57 4.91
C LYS A 13 14.96 -12.90 6.29
N CYS A 14 15.54 -11.70 6.35
CA CYS A 14 15.64 -10.90 7.57
C CYS A 14 14.41 -10.01 7.82
N HIS A 15 13.34 -10.12 7.01
CA HIS A 15 12.16 -9.26 7.08
C HIS A 15 12.46 -7.76 6.95
N GLU A 16 13.44 -7.43 6.12
CA GLU A 16 13.86 -6.06 5.76
C GLU A 16 13.49 -5.75 4.29
N PRO A 17 12.19 -5.69 3.93
CA PRO A 17 11.76 -5.56 2.54
C PRO A 17 12.17 -4.22 1.90
N ARG A 18 12.43 -3.17 2.70
CA ARG A 18 12.84 -1.85 2.18
C ARG A 18 14.28 -1.86 1.70
N GLU A 19 15.16 -2.52 2.43
CA GLU A 19 16.57 -2.72 2.13
C GLU A 19 16.70 -3.63 0.91
N ALA A 20 15.90 -4.69 0.84
CA ALA A 20 15.78 -5.55 -0.33
C ALA A 20 15.38 -4.75 -1.58
N LEU A 21 14.37 -3.87 -1.49
CA LEU A 21 13.96 -3.02 -2.60
C LEU A 21 15.07 -2.09 -3.09
N ARG A 22 15.87 -1.51 -2.18
CA ARG A 22 17.01 -0.66 -2.59
C ARG A 22 18.03 -1.45 -3.42
N ALA A 23 18.39 -2.65 -2.95
CA ALA A 23 19.33 -3.52 -3.66
C ALA A 23 18.80 -3.92 -5.05
N LEU A 24 17.50 -4.22 -5.17
CA LEU A 24 16.86 -4.59 -6.43
C LEU A 24 16.76 -3.42 -7.41
N LYS A 25 16.48 -2.21 -6.92
CA LYS A 25 16.47 -1.00 -7.77
C LYS A 25 17.84 -0.69 -8.37
N CYS A 26 18.92 -0.97 -7.66
CA CYS A 26 20.28 -0.83 -8.20
C CYS A 26 20.56 -1.74 -9.41
N ILE A 27 19.87 -2.88 -9.50
CA ILE A 27 19.99 -3.79 -10.64
C ILE A 27 19.33 -3.14 -11.86
N LEU A 28 18.05 -2.75 -11.73
CA LEU A 28 17.27 -2.16 -12.83
C LEU A 28 17.84 -0.82 -13.35
N LEU A 29 18.50 -0.04 -12.50
CA LEU A 29 19.18 1.20 -12.93
C LEU A 29 20.44 0.95 -13.77
N GLY A 30 20.93 -0.29 -13.82
CA GLY A 30 22.11 -0.69 -14.57
C GLY A 30 21.91 -0.81 -16.09
N GLY A 31 20.68 -0.66 -16.59
CA GLY A 31 20.33 -0.42 -18.00
C GLY A 31 20.60 -1.52 -19.02
N GLU A 32 21.33 -2.58 -18.66
CA GLU A 32 21.74 -3.66 -19.56
C GLU A 32 21.52 -5.03 -18.90
N ASP A 33 20.28 -5.31 -18.51
CA ASP A 33 19.95 -6.59 -17.90
C ASP A 33 19.31 -7.52 -18.91
N GLU A 34 19.80 -8.77 -18.94
CA GLU A 34 19.14 -9.87 -19.63
C GLU A 34 17.68 -9.98 -19.15
N PRO A 35 16.73 -10.30 -20.04
CA PRO A 35 15.31 -10.38 -19.69
C PRO A 35 15.06 -11.34 -18.51
N GLU A 36 15.87 -12.39 -18.38
CA GLU A 36 15.81 -13.32 -17.25
C GLU A 36 16.15 -12.66 -15.90
N ILE A 37 17.19 -11.81 -15.87
CA ILE A 37 17.61 -11.08 -14.66
C ILE A 37 16.57 -10.03 -14.29
N MET A 38 16.03 -9.34 -15.29
CA MET A 38 14.96 -8.37 -15.11
C MET A 38 13.71 -9.03 -14.52
N LEU A 39 13.24 -10.15 -15.09
CA LEU A 39 12.09 -10.91 -14.58
C LEU A 39 12.30 -11.38 -13.13
N LYS A 40 13.47 -11.92 -12.81
CA LYS A 40 13.83 -12.32 -11.43
C LYS A 40 13.83 -11.14 -10.47
N THR A 41 14.30 -9.98 -10.92
CA THR A 41 14.38 -8.75 -10.11
C THR A 41 12.98 -8.21 -9.85
N LEU A 42 12.15 -8.08 -10.89
CA LEU A 42 10.75 -7.64 -10.78
C LEU A 42 9.92 -8.57 -9.89
N TYR A 43 10.11 -9.88 -10.01
CA TYR A 43 9.45 -10.85 -9.15
C TYR A 43 9.80 -10.64 -7.67
N ARG A 44 11.09 -10.46 -7.36
CA ARG A 44 11.54 -10.22 -5.97
C ARG A 44 11.08 -8.87 -5.44
N MET A 45 11.02 -7.84 -6.29
CA MET A 45 10.44 -6.54 -5.91
C MET A 45 8.95 -6.67 -5.59
N ALA A 46 8.20 -7.44 -6.38
CA ALA A 46 6.80 -7.73 -6.11
C ALA A 46 6.63 -8.38 -4.73
N LEU A 47 7.46 -9.37 -4.37
CA LEU A 47 7.42 -9.97 -3.03
C LEU A 47 7.68 -8.94 -1.92
N CYS A 48 8.63 -8.02 -2.11
CA CYS A 48 8.89 -6.97 -1.12
C CYS A 48 7.67 -6.04 -0.95
N HIS A 49 7.03 -5.61 -2.04
CA HIS A 49 5.84 -4.76 -1.97
C HIS A 49 4.64 -5.49 -1.36
N LYS A 50 4.54 -6.80 -1.58
CA LYS A 50 3.54 -7.66 -0.92
C LYS A 50 3.73 -7.69 0.59
N GLU A 51 4.97 -7.83 1.08
CA GLU A 51 5.26 -7.79 2.52
C GLU A 51 4.98 -6.41 3.14
N LEU A 52 5.18 -5.34 2.37
CA LEU A 52 4.87 -3.97 2.80
C LEU A 52 3.38 -3.60 2.75
N GLY A 53 2.54 -4.45 2.13
CA GLY A 53 1.13 -4.14 1.88
C GLY A 53 0.91 -3.05 0.82
N GLU A 54 1.92 -2.81 -0.04
CA GLU A 54 1.88 -1.83 -1.11
C GLU A 54 1.32 -2.46 -2.39
N TRP A 55 0.00 -2.68 -2.41
CA TRP A 55 -0.66 -3.44 -3.48
C TRP A 55 -0.57 -2.80 -4.87
N ASP A 56 -0.46 -1.48 -4.93
CA ASP A 56 -0.36 -0.74 -6.20
C ASP A 56 0.99 -0.96 -6.87
N ASP A 57 2.08 -0.90 -6.09
CA ASP A 57 3.43 -1.18 -6.59
C ASP A 57 3.63 -2.68 -6.86
N PHE A 58 2.96 -3.55 -6.09
CA PHE A 58 2.91 -4.98 -6.37
C PHE A 58 2.28 -5.30 -7.74
N ASP A 59 1.12 -4.73 -8.05
CA ASP A 59 0.47 -4.87 -9.36
C ASP A 59 1.34 -4.30 -10.49
N ARG A 60 2.00 -3.16 -10.23
CA ARG A 60 2.91 -2.53 -11.19
C ARG A 60 4.11 -3.41 -11.53
N CYS A 61 4.72 -4.07 -10.55
CA CYS A 61 5.79 -5.04 -10.78
C CYS A 61 5.32 -6.20 -11.68
N ALA A 62 4.14 -6.73 -11.41
CA ALA A 62 3.59 -7.84 -12.18
C ALA A 62 3.26 -7.45 -13.63
N ARG A 63 2.78 -6.22 -13.87
CA ARG A 63 2.60 -5.69 -15.23
C ARG A 63 3.91 -5.51 -15.97
N ALA A 64 4.94 -4.95 -15.32
CA ALA A 64 6.27 -4.84 -15.91
C ALA A 64 6.85 -6.22 -16.28
N MET A 65 6.54 -7.27 -15.51
CA MET A 65 6.91 -8.64 -15.89
C MET A 65 6.18 -9.14 -17.15
N LEU A 66 4.91 -8.75 -17.36
CA LEU A 66 4.19 -9.06 -18.60
C LEU A 66 4.68 -8.27 -19.81
N GLU A 67 5.17 -7.05 -19.60
CA GLU A 67 5.80 -6.26 -20.66
C GLU A 67 7.12 -6.93 -21.10
N ALA A 68 7.90 -7.43 -20.15
CA ALA A 68 9.12 -8.18 -20.41
C ALA A 68 8.87 -9.59 -20.99
N ASP A 69 7.81 -10.28 -20.54
CA ASP A 69 7.41 -11.61 -20.97
C ASP A 69 5.87 -11.74 -20.99
N GLY A 70 5.29 -11.49 -22.17
CA GLY A 70 3.84 -11.47 -22.37
C GLY A 70 3.12 -12.79 -22.08
N GLU A 71 3.85 -13.91 -22.09
CA GLU A 71 3.30 -15.23 -21.82
C GLU A 71 3.52 -15.69 -20.38
N SER A 72 4.16 -14.86 -19.54
CA SER A 72 4.49 -15.21 -18.16
C SER A 72 3.25 -15.57 -17.32
N VAL A 73 3.07 -16.88 -17.08
CA VAL A 73 2.00 -17.41 -16.21
C VAL A 73 2.17 -16.89 -14.79
N LEU A 74 3.42 -16.72 -14.35
CA LEU A 74 3.74 -16.18 -13.02
C LEU A 74 3.23 -14.75 -12.86
N ALA A 75 3.47 -13.89 -13.86
CA ALA A 75 3.02 -12.50 -13.80
C ALA A 75 1.48 -12.39 -13.76
N LYS A 76 0.77 -13.20 -14.57
CA LYS A 76 -0.71 -13.28 -14.52
C LYS A 76 -1.23 -13.70 -13.15
N ARG A 77 -0.57 -14.68 -12.52
CA ARG A 77 -0.90 -15.14 -11.16
C ARG A 77 -0.68 -14.05 -10.11
N LEU A 78 0.40 -13.27 -10.22
CA LEU A 78 0.66 -12.15 -9.31
C LEU A 78 -0.40 -11.05 -9.42
N ILE A 79 -0.88 -10.73 -10.63
CA ILE A 79 -1.97 -9.75 -10.82
C ILE A 79 -3.27 -10.25 -10.16
N GLN A 80 -3.62 -11.53 -10.37
CA GLN A 80 -4.77 -12.12 -9.70
C GLN A 80 -4.62 -12.09 -8.18
N GLU A 81 -3.43 -12.38 -7.67
CA GLU A 81 -3.15 -12.28 -6.24
C GLU A 81 -3.30 -10.82 -5.74
N ALA A 82 -2.78 -9.83 -6.48
CA ALA A 82 -2.85 -8.41 -6.14
C ALA A 82 -4.30 -7.94 -5.99
N THR A 83 -5.16 -8.31 -6.94
CA THR A 83 -6.58 -7.95 -6.92
C THR A 83 -7.30 -8.59 -5.73
N SER A 84 -6.97 -9.85 -5.41
CA SER A 84 -7.55 -10.55 -4.26
C SER A 84 -7.14 -9.92 -2.92
N LEU A 85 -5.87 -9.53 -2.77
CA LEU A 85 -5.35 -8.89 -1.56
C LEU A 85 -5.97 -7.50 -1.37
N ARG A 86 -6.05 -6.70 -2.42
CA ARG A 86 -6.71 -5.38 -2.40
C ARG A 86 -8.19 -5.49 -2.03
N ALA A 87 -8.90 -6.51 -2.55
CA ALA A 87 -10.29 -6.76 -2.19
C ALA A 87 -10.45 -7.15 -0.72
N ARG A 88 -9.53 -7.95 -0.17
CA ARG A 88 -9.53 -8.32 1.25
C ARG A 88 -9.29 -7.12 2.16
N ASP A 89 -8.33 -6.27 1.81
CA ASP A 89 -8.00 -5.07 2.60
C ASP A 89 -9.11 -4.02 2.56
N SER A 90 -9.73 -3.81 1.40
CA SER A 90 -10.90 -2.91 1.29
C SER A 90 -12.12 -3.45 2.06
N ALA A 91 -12.35 -4.77 2.03
CA ALA A 91 -13.40 -5.40 2.83
C ALA A 91 -13.12 -5.30 4.35
N ALA A 92 -11.87 -5.49 4.78
CA ALA A 92 -11.46 -5.33 6.18
C ALA A 92 -11.63 -3.87 6.64
N SER A 93 -11.22 -2.92 5.80
CA SER A 93 -11.36 -1.48 6.07
C SER A 93 -12.84 -1.07 6.13
N SER A 94 -13.69 -1.59 5.23
CA SER A 94 -15.13 -1.34 5.25
C SER A 94 -15.79 -1.91 6.52
N LYS A 95 -15.42 -3.11 6.96
CA LYS A 95 -15.89 -3.69 8.22
C LYS A 95 -15.47 -2.85 9.42
N LEU A 96 -14.21 -2.41 9.47
CA LEU A 96 -13.70 -1.55 10.53
C LEU A 96 -14.47 -0.21 10.56
N ALA A 97 -14.67 0.42 9.39
CA ALA A 97 -15.47 1.64 9.28
C ALA A 97 -16.89 1.41 9.79
N LYS A 98 -17.56 0.33 9.39
CA LYS A 98 -18.90 -0.01 9.91
C LYS A 98 -18.92 -0.12 11.43
N HIS A 99 -17.93 -0.77 12.06
CA HIS A 99 -17.83 -0.85 13.52
C HIS A 99 -17.63 0.53 14.17
N MET A 100 -16.77 1.39 13.60
CA MET A 100 -16.55 2.75 14.10
C MET A 100 -17.80 3.63 13.97
N PHE A 101 -18.55 3.52 12.87
CA PHE A 101 -19.76 4.32 12.62
C PHE A 101 -21.02 3.74 13.30
N SER A 102 -21.14 2.42 13.46
CA SER A 102 -22.24 1.81 14.22
C SER A 102 -22.19 2.14 15.71
N GLY A 103 -21.00 2.42 16.26
CA GLY A 103 -20.83 2.95 17.61
C GLY A 103 -21.24 4.43 17.77
N PHE A 104 -21.35 5.16 16.65
CA PHE A 104 -21.77 6.57 16.62
C PHE A 104 -23.27 6.77 16.33
N GLY A 105 -23.96 5.72 15.89
CA GLY A 105 -25.38 5.75 15.49
C GLY A 105 -26.39 5.92 16.63
N ALA A 106 -25.97 5.97 17.89
CA ALA A 106 -26.85 6.31 19.01
C ALA A 106 -27.03 7.83 19.23
N TRP A 107 -26.35 8.69 18.44
CA TRP A 107 -26.35 10.16 18.62
C TRP A 107 -27.00 10.93 17.48
N SER A 108 -27.88 10.28 16.71
CA SER A 108 -28.77 10.98 15.78
C SER A 108 -30.17 10.38 15.80
N GLU A 109 -30.80 10.30 16.97
CA GLU A 109 -32.26 10.31 17.03
C GLU A 109 -32.71 11.64 17.61
N GLY A 110 -33.01 12.57 16.69
CA GLY A 110 -34.10 13.52 16.88
C GLY A 110 -35.45 12.81 16.93
N ARG A 111 -35.56 11.76 17.76
CA ARG A 111 -36.82 11.16 18.15
C ARG A 111 -37.13 11.74 19.52
N ALA A 112 -37.86 12.85 19.52
CA ALA A 112 -38.45 13.42 20.72
C ALA A 112 -39.32 12.36 21.40
N ARG A 113 -38.75 11.63 22.37
CA ARG A 113 -39.55 11.00 23.40
C ARG A 113 -39.96 12.13 24.34
N THR A 114 -41.19 12.58 24.21
CA THR A 114 -41.87 13.34 25.25
C THR A 114 -42.09 12.42 26.44
N VAL A 115 -41.08 12.33 27.31
CA VAL A 115 -41.28 11.95 28.71
C VAL A 115 -40.47 12.98 29.48
N GLY A 116 -41.16 13.76 30.30
CA GLY A 116 -40.61 14.92 30.96
C GLY A 116 -39.49 14.61 31.95
N GLN A 117 -39.04 15.71 32.56
CA GLN A 117 -38.34 15.83 33.83
C GLN A 117 -36.86 16.28 33.75
N GLU A 118 -36.73 17.60 33.90
CA GLU A 118 -35.79 18.36 34.76
C GLU A 118 -34.26 18.17 34.62
N ASP A 119 -33.62 19.23 34.14
CA ASP A 119 -32.48 19.97 34.71
C ASP A 119 -31.23 19.24 35.26
N THR A 120 -30.09 19.41 34.57
CA THR A 120 -28.89 20.19 34.98
C THR A 120 -27.56 19.62 34.47
N GLY A 121 -26.71 20.49 33.88
CA GLY A 121 -25.26 20.48 34.12
C GLY A 121 -24.29 20.01 33.00
N GLY A 122 -23.58 20.98 32.39
CA GLY A 122 -22.13 20.85 32.10
C GLY A 122 -21.66 20.99 30.64
N PRO A 123 -20.99 22.09 30.24
CA PRO A 123 -20.32 22.23 28.96
C PRO A 123 -18.83 21.90 29.10
N GLY A 124 -18.38 20.77 28.57
CA GLY A 124 -16.94 20.47 28.62
C GLY A 124 -16.55 19.16 27.95
N ASP A 125 -16.74 19.02 26.64
CA ASP A 125 -15.96 17.99 25.90
C ASP A 125 -15.95 18.15 24.36
N VAL A 126 -16.04 19.38 23.85
CA VAL A 126 -16.02 19.64 22.40
C VAL A 126 -14.59 19.75 21.86
N GLY A 127 -13.59 19.99 22.74
CA GLY A 127 -12.19 20.20 22.36
C GLY A 127 -11.43 18.94 21.94
N VAL A 128 -11.61 17.83 22.66
CA VAL A 128 -10.80 16.61 22.46
C VAL A 128 -11.17 15.87 21.17
N ARG A 129 -12.42 15.97 20.72
CA ARG A 129 -12.91 15.30 19.49
C ARG A 129 -12.36 15.91 18.21
N CYS A 130 -12.00 17.20 18.21
CA CYS A 130 -11.46 17.87 17.03
C CYS A 130 -10.00 17.46 16.78
N GLU A 131 -9.23 17.20 17.84
CA GLU A 131 -7.81 16.84 17.74
C GLU A 131 -7.61 15.44 17.14
N VAL A 132 -8.43 14.45 17.51
CA VAL A 132 -8.31 13.07 16.99
C VAL A 132 -8.65 13.00 15.50
N ALA A 133 -9.71 13.70 15.06
CA ALA A 133 -10.06 13.80 13.64
C ALA A 133 -8.98 14.54 12.83
N SER A 134 -8.39 15.59 13.42
CA SER A 134 -7.30 16.35 12.83
C SER A 134 -6.01 15.53 12.70
N GLN A 135 -5.69 14.73 13.72
CA GLN A 135 -4.53 13.82 13.70
C GLN A 135 -4.72 12.69 12.68
N ALA A 136 -5.91 12.11 12.54
CA ALA A 136 -6.20 11.11 11.51
C ALA A 136 -6.07 11.69 10.09
N ALA A 137 -6.58 12.91 9.86
CA ALA A 137 -6.43 13.61 8.60
C ALA A 137 -4.97 14.01 8.30
N ALA A 138 -4.21 14.41 9.32
CA ALA A 138 -2.78 14.70 9.20
C ALA A 138 -1.96 13.45 8.86
N MET A 139 -2.25 12.31 9.50
CA MET A 139 -1.62 11.03 9.19
C MET A 139 -1.97 10.54 7.77
N ALA A 140 -3.20 10.73 7.30
CA ALA A 140 -3.58 10.42 5.93
C ALA A 140 -2.84 11.30 4.89
N ARG A 141 -2.64 12.59 5.20
CA ARG A 141 -1.88 13.52 4.35
C ARG A 141 -0.38 13.22 4.36
N GLU A 142 0.21 12.85 5.49
CA GLU A 142 1.61 12.40 5.58
C GLU A 142 1.81 11.08 4.81
N ARG A 143 0.87 10.13 4.92
CA ARG A 143 0.92 8.88 4.15
C ARG A 143 0.87 9.14 2.64
N ALA A 144 0.04 10.10 2.19
CA ALA A 144 -0.02 10.53 0.80
C ALA A 144 1.26 11.23 0.32
N LYS A 145 1.93 12.04 1.17
CA LYS A 145 3.21 12.67 0.84
C LYS A 145 4.36 11.67 0.74
N CYS A 146 4.38 10.65 1.59
CA CYS A 146 5.36 9.55 1.52
C CYS A 146 5.17 8.73 0.24
N HIS A 147 3.92 8.41 -0.12
CA HIS A 147 3.62 7.78 -1.41
C HIS A 147 3.98 8.68 -2.61
N GLY A 148 3.77 10.00 -2.55
CA GLY A 148 4.10 10.92 -3.65
C GLY A 148 5.60 11.13 -3.89
N ARG A 149 6.46 10.78 -2.94
CA ARG A 149 7.93 10.88 -3.07
C ARG A 149 8.55 9.55 -3.53
N PHE A 150 7.99 8.41 -3.08
CA PHE A 150 8.36 7.08 -3.59
C PHE A 150 7.76 6.79 -4.97
N GLY A 151 6.52 7.20 -5.21
CA GLY A 151 5.78 7.03 -6.47
C GLY A 151 6.47 7.71 -7.65
N ARG A 152 7.03 8.92 -7.46
CA ARG A 152 7.77 9.62 -8.52
C ARG A 152 9.10 8.94 -8.88
N GLN A 153 9.75 8.27 -7.93
CA GLN A 153 10.97 7.50 -8.21
C GLN A 153 10.66 6.14 -8.82
N SER A 154 9.55 5.50 -8.45
CA SER A 154 9.11 4.26 -9.10
C SER A 154 8.60 4.53 -10.52
N GLU A 155 7.82 5.60 -10.75
CA GLU A 155 7.37 6.01 -12.08
C GLU A 155 8.54 6.20 -13.06
N ASN A 156 9.59 6.93 -12.68
CA ASN A 156 10.77 7.10 -13.52
C ASN A 156 11.56 5.80 -13.76
N LEU A 157 11.47 4.82 -12.85
CA LEU A 157 12.14 3.53 -13.01
C LEU A 157 11.38 2.62 -13.98
N TYR A 158 10.06 2.53 -13.84
CA TYR A 158 9.22 1.70 -14.70
C TYR A 158 9.10 2.26 -16.11
N VAL A 159 8.97 3.59 -16.27
CA VAL A 159 8.96 4.23 -17.60
C VAL A 159 10.27 3.98 -18.37
N ARG A 160 11.42 4.02 -17.68
CA ARG A 160 12.72 3.70 -18.31
C ARG A 160 12.84 2.25 -18.76
N ILE A 161 12.18 1.32 -18.07
CA ILE A 161 12.14 -0.10 -18.47
C ILE A 161 11.30 -0.25 -19.75
N SER A 162 10.18 0.47 -19.86
CA SER A 162 9.32 0.45 -21.05
C SER A 162 9.94 1.15 -22.27
N ASP A 163 10.80 2.17 -22.07
CA ASP A 163 11.47 2.89 -23.17
C ASP A 163 12.75 2.20 -23.71
N SER A 164 13.23 1.15 -23.04
CA SER A 164 14.47 0.44 -23.40
C SER A 164 14.24 -0.82 -24.25
N HIS A 165 13.01 -1.08 -24.68
CA HIS A 165 12.61 -2.24 -25.49
C HIS A 165 12.00 -1.84 -26.84
#